data_AF-A0A976DNE6-F1
#
_entry.id   AF-A0A976DNE6-F1
#
_cell.length_a   1.000
_cell.length_b   1.000
_cell.length_c   1.000
_cell.angle_alpha   90.00
_cell.angle_beta   90.00
_cell.angle_gamma   90.00
#
_symmetry.space_group_name_H-M   'P 1'
#
loop_
_entity.id
_entity.type
_entity.pdbx_description
1 polymer ?
#
loop_
_entity_poly.entity_id
_entity_poly.type
_entity_poly.pdbx_seq_one_letter_code
_entity_poly.pdbx_strand_id
1 'polypeptide(L)'
;MPRDLPPTPPGLNSLGLAKPPSQTRVVVAMSGGVDSSVVAAQLAEEGYVVVGVTLQLYDHGAALAKKGACCAGRDIHDARRVAETMGFPHYVLDYENTFR
;
A
#
# COMPACT_ATOMS: atom_id res chain seq x y z
N MET A 1 -1.08 19.34 -1.15
CA MET A 1 -1.62 18.68 0.05
C MET A 1 -2.10 19.76 1.00
N PRO A 2 -3.39 19.83 1.34
CA PRO A 2 -3.94 20.97 2.08
C PRO A 2 -3.37 20.94 3.51
N ARG A 3 -2.75 22.05 3.91
CA ARG A 3 -2.03 22.22 5.18
C ARG A 3 -3.01 22.46 6.35
N ASP A 4 -4.27 22.09 6.18
CA ASP A 4 -5.39 22.59 6.98
C ASP A 4 -6.10 21.48 7.79
N LEU A 5 -5.47 20.31 7.97
CA LEU A 5 -5.94 19.34 8.96
C LEU A 5 -5.73 19.92 10.36
N PRO A 6 -6.74 19.81 11.26
CA PRO A 6 -6.57 20.22 12.64
C PRO A 6 -5.38 19.49 13.26
N PRO A 7 -4.61 20.15 14.14
CA PRO A 7 -3.47 19.52 14.78
C PRO A 7 -3.93 18.27 15.53
N THR A 8 -3.13 17.22 15.44
CA THR A 8 -3.36 15.99 16.19
C THR A 8 -3.46 16.30 17.69
N PRO A 9 -4.49 15.78 18.40
CA PRO A 9 -4.61 15.97 19.84
C PRO A 9 -3.35 15.52 20.59
N PRO A 10 -2.97 16.19 21.70
CA PRO A 10 -1.80 15.81 22.48
C PRO A 10 -1.83 14.34 22.88
N GLY A 11 -0.73 13.62 22.66
CA GLY A 11 -0.59 12.20 23.00
C GLY A 11 -1.11 11.22 21.94
N LEU A 12 -1.69 11.71 20.83
CA LEU A 12 -2.04 10.88 19.67
C LEU A 12 -1.02 11.06 18.54
N ASN A 13 -0.85 10.03 17.71
CA ASN A 13 -0.10 10.12 16.45
C ASN A 13 -1.00 10.61 15.29
N SER A 14 -0.46 10.83 14.10
CA SER A 14 -1.19 11.35 12.93
C SER A 14 -2.39 10.47 12.50
N LEU A 15 -2.43 9.20 12.92
CA LEU A 15 -3.57 8.29 12.72
C LEU A 15 -4.58 8.29 13.88
N GLY A 16 -4.40 9.15 14.89
CA GLY A 16 -5.29 9.27 16.05
C GLY A 16 -5.07 8.20 17.12
N LEU A 17 -3.93 7.52 17.15
CA LEU A 17 -3.65 6.42 18.09
C LEU A 17 -2.72 6.88 19.22
N ALA A 18 -2.99 6.41 20.45
CA ALA A 18 -2.23 6.74 21.67
C ALA A 18 -0.91 5.96 21.81
N LYS A 19 -0.09 5.94 20.76
CA LYS A 19 1.26 5.36 20.75
C LYS A 19 2.12 5.96 19.63
N PRO A 20 3.46 5.99 19.75
CA PRO A 20 4.31 6.60 18.73
C PRO A 20 4.22 5.85 17.37
N PRO A 21 4.49 6.53 16.24
CA PRO A 21 4.53 5.91 14.91
C PRO A 21 5.39 4.64 14.85
N SER A 22 6.58 4.67 15.47
CA SER A 22 7.52 3.54 15.50
C SER A 22 7.00 2.28 16.22
N GLN A 23 5.94 2.39 17.02
CA GLN A 23 5.25 1.27 17.67
C GLN A 23 3.88 0.98 17.03
N THR A 24 3.59 1.65 15.91
CA THR A 24 2.34 1.53 15.18
C THR A 24 2.62 0.85 13.84
N ARG A 25 2.22 -0.42 13.75
CA ARG A 25 2.27 -1.17 12.50
C ARG A 25 1.03 -0.90 11.67
N VAL A 26 1.24 -0.55 10.40
CA VAL A 26 0.18 -0.25 9.45
C VAL A 26 0.34 -1.14 8.24
N VAL A 27 -0.72 -1.88 7.90
CA VAL A 27 -0.80 -2.63 6.65
C VAL A 27 -1.50 -1.73 5.63
N VAL A 28 -0.83 -1.43 4.52
CA VAL A 28 -1.39 -0.61 3.45
C VAL A 28 -1.76 -1.52 2.28
N ALA A 29 -3.03 -1.50 1.89
CA ALA A 29 -3.46 -2.13 0.64
C ALA A 29 -2.93 -1.28 -0.53
N MET A 30 -1.94 -1.82 -1.25
CA MET A 30 -1.27 -1.16 -2.36
C MET A 30 -1.73 -1.77 -3.67
N SER A 31 -2.54 -1.03 -4.42
CA SER A 31 -3.02 -1.47 -5.73
C SER A 31 -2.00 -1.26 -6.85
N GLY A 32 -0.88 -0.57 -6.59
CA GLY A 32 0.03 -0.06 -7.62
C GLY A 32 -0.31 1.35 -8.09
N GLY A 33 -1.49 1.86 -7.72
CA GLY A 33 -1.91 3.23 -8.00
C GLY A 33 -1.22 4.28 -7.14
N VAL A 34 -1.29 5.54 -7.58
CA VAL A 34 -0.64 6.69 -6.94
C VAL A 34 -1.15 6.92 -5.52
N ASP A 35 -2.46 6.84 -5.28
CA ASP A 35 -3.04 7.16 -3.97
C ASP A 35 -2.50 6.24 -2.87
N SER A 36 -2.57 4.93 -3.10
CA SER A 36 -2.04 3.94 -2.14
C SER A 36 -0.52 4.04 -1.95
N SER A 37 0.20 4.46 -3.00
CA SER A 37 1.65 4.66 -2.95
C SER A 37 2.01 5.89 -2.13
N VAL A 38 1.28 6.99 -2.30
CA VAL A 38 1.46 8.22 -1.53
C VAL A 38 1.13 7.98 -0.06
N VAL A 39 0.05 7.26 0.25
CA VAL A 39 -0.29 6.89 1.63
C VAL A 39 0.83 6.07 2.26
N ALA A 40 1.31 5.02 1.58
CA ALA A 40 2.38 4.18 2.12
C ALA A 40 3.69 4.95 2.33
N ALA A 41 4.06 5.80 1.37
CA ALA A 41 5.25 6.63 1.46
C ALA A 41 5.15 7.65 2.61
N GLN A 42 4.02 8.35 2.71
CA GLN A 42 3.80 9.33 3.77
C GLN A 42 3.87 8.69 5.17
N LEU A 43 3.26 7.52 5.35
CA LEU A 43 3.35 6.79 6.62
C LEU A 43 4.77 6.32 6.93
N ALA A 44 5.54 5.91 5.92
CA ALA A 44 6.94 5.55 6.11
C ALA A 44 7.78 6.77 6.53
N GLU A 45 7.59 7.93 5.89
CA GLU A 45 8.25 9.20 6.24
C GLU A 45 7.88 9.69 7.65
N GLU A 46 6.63 9.48 8.08
CA GLU A 46 6.16 9.77 9.44
C GLU A 46 6.70 8.78 10.50
N GLY A 47 7.44 7.74 10.08
CA GLY A 47 8.13 6.79 10.97
C GLY A 47 7.28 5.61 11.43
N TYR A 48 6.19 5.31 10.73
CA TYR A 48 5.37 4.13 11.01
C TYR A 48 6.05 2.82 10.57
N VAL A 49 5.68 1.70 11.20
CA VAL A 49 6.08 0.37 10.73
C VAL A 49 5.14 -0.05 9.61
N VAL A 50 5.47 0.32 8.38
CA VAL A 50 4.64 0.06 7.19
C VAL A 50 4.87 -1.36 6.65
N VAL A 51 3.78 -2.01 6.23
CA VAL A 51 3.81 -3.25 5.43
C VAL A 51 2.86 -3.06 4.24
N GLY A 52 3.40 -3.11 3.03
CA GLY A 52 2.61 -3.05 1.80
C GLY A 52 2.00 -4.42 1.46
N VAL A 53 0.74 -4.45 1.02
CA VAL A 53 0.09 -5.67 0.55
C VAL A 53 -0.66 -5.40 -0.75
N THR A 54 -0.41 -6.20 -1.78
CA THR A 54 -1.24 -6.22 -2.99
C THR A 54 -2.05 -7.51 -3.02
N LEU A 55 -3.36 -7.40 -3.26
CA LEU A 55 -4.22 -8.56 -3.51
C LEU A 55 -4.25 -8.83 -5.02
N GLN A 56 -3.83 -10.03 -5.43
CA GLN A 56 -4.03 -10.51 -6.78
C GLN A 56 -5.39 -11.21 -6.84
N LEU A 57 -6.34 -10.62 -7.56
CA LEU A 57 -7.74 -11.03 -7.56
C LEU A 57 -8.19 -11.73 -8.85
N TYR A 58 -7.40 -11.71 -9.92
CA TYR A 58 -7.76 -12.32 -11.20
C TYR A 58 -6.56 -12.98 -11.87
N ASP A 59 -6.85 -14.10 -12.55
CA ASP A 59 -5.88 -14.95 -13.24
C ASP A 59 -5.06 -14.20 -14.30
N HIS A 60 -3.74 -14.41 -14.25
CA HIS A 60 -2.79 -14.04 -15.30
C HIS A 60 -2.91 -14.94 -16.56
N GLY A 61 -3.46 -16.15 -16.45
CA GLY A 61 -3.58 -17.17 -17.49
C GLY A 61 -4.63 -16.86 -18.57
N ALA A 62 -5.85 -16.45 -18.20
CA ALA A 62 -6.87 -16.03 -19.18
C ALA A 62 -6.52 -14.69 -19.87
N ALA A 63 -5.68 -13.89 -19.22
CA ALA A 63 -5.28 -12.55 -19.66
C ALA A 63 -4.10 -12.60 -20.65
N LEU A 64 -3.21 -13.60 -20.54
CA LEU A 64 -2.13 -13.85 -21.50
C LEU A 64 -2.63 -14.18 -22.93
N ALA A 65 -3.91 -14.58 -23.09
CA ALA A 65 -4.53 -14.88 -24.38
C ALA A 65 -5.06 -13.64 -25.14
N LYS A 66 -5.13 -12.46 -24.51
CA LYS A 66 -5.61 -11.22 -25.16
C LYS A 66 -4.57 -10.10 -25.07
N LYS A 67 -4.19 -9.55 -26.23
CA LYS A 67 -3.47 -8.27 -26.33
C LYS A 67 -4.26 -7.20 -25.56
N GLY A 68 -3.81 -6.84 -24.35
CA GLY A 68 -4.47 -5.85 -23.48
C GLY A 68 -4.39 -6.13 -21.97
N ALA A 69 -4.01 -7.33 -21.54
CA ALA A 69 -3.92 -7.72 -20.12
C ALA A 69 -2.70 -7.20 -19.33
N CYS A 70 -1.99 -6.22 -19.87
CA CYS A 70 -0.67 -5.77 -19.41
C CYS A 70 -0.66 -5.11 -18.02
N CYS A 71 -1.83 -4.81 -17.43
CA CYS A 71 -1.91 -3.93 -16.25
C CYS A 71 -1.70 -4.65 -14.91
N ALA A 72 -2.25 -5.85 -14.69
CA ALA A 72 -2.20 -6.49 -13.37
C ALA A 72 -0.77 -6.80 -12.89
N GLY A 73 0.12 -7.22 -13.79
CA GLY A 73 1.53 -7.45 -13.46
C GLY A 73 2.32 -6.16 -13.26
N ARG A 74 1.94 -5.10 -14.00
CA ARG A 74 2.56 -3.78 -13.87
C ARG A 74 2.21 -3.12 -12.54
N ASP A 75 0.96 -3.24 -12.11
CA ASP A 75 0.46 -2.67 -10.87
C ASP A 75 1.17 -3.27 -9.64
N ILE A 76 1.35 -4.60 -9.61
CA ILE A 76 2.14 -5.29 -8.58
C ILE A 76 3.60 -4.80 -8.60
N HIS A 77 4.19 -4.65 -9.79
CA HIS A 77 5.55 -4.18 -9.93
C HIS A 77 5.70 -2.73 -9.46
N ASP A 78 4.74 -1.86 -9.75
CA ASP A 78 4.77 -0.46 -9.34
C ASP A 78 4.60 -0.34 -7.81
N ALA A 79 3.73 -1.14 -7.18
CA ALA A 79 3.64 -1.24 -5.73
C ALA A 79 4.95 -1.71 -5.09
N ARG A 80 5.58 -2.76 -5.66
CA ARG A 80 6.87 -3.26 -5.18
C ARG A 80 7.97 -2.21 -5.26
N ARG A 81 8.06 -1.49 -6.38
CA ARG A 81 9.08 -0.44 -6.58
C ARG A 81 8.95 0.68 -5.54
N VAL A 82 7.72 1.09 -5.23
CA VAL A 82 7.47 2.10 -4.18
C VAL A 82 7.94 1.57 -2.82
N ALA A 83 7.59 0.33 -2.48
CA ALA A 83 7.99 -0.28 -1.22
C ALA A 83 9.52 -0.40 -1.06
N GLU A 84 10.21 -0.85 -2.12
CA GLU A 84 11.67 -0.90 -2.16
C GLU A 84 12.31 0.48 -2.00
N THR A 85 11.77 1.49 -2.69
CA THR A 85 12.26 2.88 -2.61
C THR A 85 12.10 3.44 -1.19
N MET A 86 10.99 3.15 -0.53
CA MET A 86 10.68 3.65 0.81
C MET A 86 11.23 2.76 1.94
N GLY A 87 11.81 1.60 1.63
CA GLY A 87 12.45 0.71 2.60
C GLY A 87 11.50 -0.10 3.49
N PHE A 88 10.31 -0.48 2.99
CA PHE A 88 9.36 -1.33 3.72
C PHE A 88 9.02 -2.62 2.97
N PRO A 89 8.64 -3.71 3.67
CA PRO A 89 8.29 -4.97 3.03
C PRO A 89 6.97 -4.87 2.27
N HIS A 90 6.89 -5.54 1.11
CA HIS A 90 5.69 -5.67 0.29
C HIS A 90 5.39 -7.13 -0.01
N TYR A 91 4.13 -7.53 0.21
CA TYR A 91 3.65 -8.89 -0.05
C TYR A 91 2.56 -8.87 -1.11
N VAL A 92 2.56 -9.91 -1.95
CA VAL A 92 1.46 -10.17 -2.88
C VAL A 92 0.71 -11.38 -2.38
N LEU A 93 -0.60 -11.24 -2.16
CA LEU A 93 -1.45 -12.31 -1.69
C LEU A 93 -2.43 -12.69 -2.80
N ASP A 94 -2.41 -13.96 -3.18
CA ASP A 94 -3.35 -14.53 -4.14
C ASP A 94 -4.67 -14.87 -3.45
N TYR A 95 -5.75 -14.20 -3.86
CA TYR A 95 -7.10 -14.40 -3.33
C TYR A 95 -8.13 -14.64 -4.43
N GLU A 96 -7.71 -15.05 -5.64
CA GLU A 96 -8.62 -15.27 -6.77
C GLU A 96 -9.82 -16.15 -6.38
N ASN A 97 -9.57 -17.29 -5.73
CA ASN A 97 -10.62 -18.25 -5.37
C ASN A 97 -11.60 -17.76 -4.30
N THR A 98 -11.23 -16.73 -3.52
CA THR A 98 -12.07 -16.20 -2.44
C THR A 98 -13.05 -15.13 -2.97
N PHE A 99 -12.71 -14.48 -4.08
CA PHE A 99 -13.48 -13.38 -4.67
C PHE A 99 -14.18 -13.74 -5.98
N ARG A 100 -14.32 -15.05 -6.26
CA ARG A 100 -14.98 -15.59 -7.46
C ARG A 100 -16.44 -15.93 -7.21
#